data_AF-A0A661LH45-F1
#
_entry.id   AF-A0A661LH45-F1
#
_cell.length_a   1.000
_cell.length_b   1.000
_cell.length_c   1.000
_cell.angle_alpha   90.00
_cell.angle_beta   90.00
_cell.angle_gamma   90.00
#
_symmetry.space_group_name_H-M   'P 1'
#
loop_
_entity.id
_entity.type
_entity.pdbx_description
1 polymer ?
#
loop_
_entity_poly.entity_id
_entity_poly.type
_entity_poly.pdbx_seq_one_letter_code
_entity_poly.pdbx_strand_id
1 'polypeptide(L)'
;MGKRFITFQETDEQGNETYYVGIELKVDGHTLKCPVSEGCLEYSNLDEQIASLQQELQELRDKVRSVASMSEEGVSLDFPSGTPAEEIWEKLCEISDEESFVAGFNSLPDVQRMEVAEHVLTHCNIFSGRAAVFSARYNSESGVLE
;
A
#
# COMPACT_ATOMS: atom_id res chain seq x y z
N MET A 1 16.82 -2.97 16.56
CA MET A 1 16.77 -2.78 15.09
C MET A 1 18.07 -2.13 14.66
N GLY A 2 18.82 -2.76 13.75
CA GLY A 2 20.05 -2.18 13.19
C GLY A 2 19.74 -1.02 12.23
N LYS A 3 20.67 -0.07 12.09
CA LYS A 3 20.58 0.96 11.05
C LYS A 3 20.65 0.26 9.68
N ARG A 4 19.64 0.49 8.83
CA ARG A 4 19.55 -0.10 7.48
C ARG A 4 20.24 0.78 6.42
N PHE A 5 20.25 2.08 6.65
CA PHE A 5 20.89 3.05 5.76
C PHE A 5 22.34 3.26 6.15
N ILE A 6 23.20 3.32 5.14
CA ILE A 6 24.63 3.59 5.22
C ILE A 6 25.01 4.65 4.19
N THR A 7 26.12 5.34 4.43
CA THR A 7 26.83 6.09 3.39
C THR A 7 28.04 5.28 2.96
N PHE A 8 28.36 5.32 1.66
CA PHE A 8 29.56 4.71 1.13
C PHE A 8 30.09 5.50 -0.06
N GLN A 9 31.35 5.27 -0.40
CA GLN A 9 32.00 5.87 -1.55
C GLN A 9 32.45 4.79 -2.53
N GLU A 10 32.43 5.13 -3.81
CA GLU A 10 33.06 4.38 -4.88
C GLU A 10 34.10 5.28 -5.56
N THR A 11 35.21 4.69 -5.97
CA THR A 11 36.28 5.39 -6.68
C THR A 11 36.34 4.85 -8.09
N ASP A 12 36.27 5.72 -9.08
CA ASP A 12 36.37 5.32 -10.49
C ASP A 12 37.83 5.01 -10.90
N GLU A 13 38.02 4.53 -12.13
CA GLU A 13 39.35 4.21 -12.68
C GLU A 13 40.28 5.43 -12.80
N GLN A 14 39.74 6.64 -12.70
CA GLN A 14 40.45 7.91 -12.79
C GLN A 14 40.79 8.48 -11.41
N GLY A 15 40.35 7.82 -10.33
CA GLY A 15 40.57 8.25 -8.95
C GLY A 15 39.54 9.25 -8.43
N ASN A 16 38.44 9.50 -9.15
CA ASN A 16 37.38 10.36 -8.67
C ASN A 16 36.51 9.60 -7.67
N GLU A 17 36.24 10.22 -6.53
CA GLU A 17 35.36 9.68 -5.51
C GLU A 17 33.92 10.12 -5.74
N THR A 18 33.00 9.17 -5.66
CA THR A 18 31.56 9.42 -5.68
C THR A 18 30.94 8.84 -4.42
N TYR A 19 30.12 9.65 -3.75
CA TYR A 19 29.50 9.34 -2.48
C TYR A 19 28.01 9.01 -2.67
N TYR A 20 27.52 8.03 -1.92
CA TYR A 20 26.15 7.54 -2.02
C TYR A 20 25.51 7.35 -0.64
N VAL A 21 24.20 7.54 -0.58
CA VAL A 21 23.33 6.96 0.44
C VAL A 21 22.83 5.62 -0.08
N GLY A 22 22.85 4.59 0.76
CA GLY A 22 22.41 3.26 0.35
C GLY A 22 22.01 2.36 1.49
N ILE A 23 21.73 1.12 1.13
CA ILE A 23 21.43 0.04 2.05
C ILE A 23 22.49 -1.04 1.96
N GLU A 24 22.76 -1.69 3.09
CA GLU A 24 23.60 -2.87 3.16
C GLU A 24 22.73 -4.13 3.21
N LEU A 25 22.87 -5.01 2.22
CA LEU A 25 22.17 -6.28 2.14
C LEU A 25 23.16 -7.41 2.40
N LYS A 26 22.79 -8.35 3.28
CA LYS A 26 23.57 -9.57 3.49
C LYS A 26 22.84 -10.75 2.87
N VAL A 27 23.44 -11.35 1.84
CA VAL A 27 22.89 -12.49 1.10
C VAL A 27 23.93 -13.60 1.08
N ASP A 28 23.60 -14.76 1.65
CA ASP A 28 24.48 -15.95 1.70
C ASP A 28 25.90 -15.67 2.26
N GLY A 29 26.01 -14.76 3.22
CA GLY A 29 27.30 -14.34 3.79
C GLY A 29 28.04 -13.25 3.00
N HIS A 30 27.52 -12.83 1.85
CA HIS A 30 28.04 -11.72 1.05
C HIS A 30 27.35 -10.43 1.44
N THR A 31 28.13 -9.37 1.60
CA THR A 31 27.63 -8.01 1.85
C THR A 31 27.57 -7.23 0.54
N LEU A 32 26.37 -6.82 0.14
CA LEU A 32 26.08 -5.98 -1.02
C LEU A 32 25.72 -4.57 -0.55
N LYS A 33 26.33 -3.57 -1.19
CA LYS A 33 25.95 -2.16 -1.01
C LYS A 33 25.10 -1.75 -2.19
N CYS A 34 23.88 -1.29 -1.93
CA CYS A 34 22.97 -0.84 -2.97
C CYS A 34 22.74 0.66 -2.81
N PRO A 35 23.13 1.49 -3.79
CA PRO A 35 22.84 2.91 -3.76
C PRO A 35 21.32 3.12 -3.87
N VAL A 36 20.79 4.00 -3.03
CA VAL A 36 19.40 4.47 -3.08
C VAL A 36 19.30 5.96 -3.38
N SER A 37 20.44 6.65 -3.45
CA SER A 37 20.55 8.02 -3.96
C SER A 37 21.34 8.06 -5.27
N GLU A 38 21.29 9.22 -5.92
CA GLU A 38 22.27 9.53 -6.96
C GLU A 38 23.69 9.69 -6.35
N GLY A 39 24.70 9.56 -7.22
CA GLY A 39 26.09 9.73 -6.85
C GLY A 39 26.43 11.21 -6.65
N CYS A 40 27.00 11.53 -5.50
CA CYS A 40 27.43 12.87 -5.14
C CYS A 40 28.94 13.00 -5.27
N LEU A 41 29.43 14.03 -5.96
CA LEU A 41 30.87 14.30 -6.04
C LEU A 41 31.39 15.00 -4.78
N GLU A 42 30.50 15.69 -4.05
CA GLU A 42 30.82 16.38 -2.82
C GLU A 42 30.00 15.82 -1.67
N TYR A 43 30.65 15.64 -0.51
CA TYR A 43 30.00 15.12 0.69
C TYR A 43 28.85 16.01 1.18
N SER A 44 28.90 17.32 0.91
CA SER A 44 27.82 18.26 1.21
C SER A 44 26.51 17.91 0.49
N ASN A 45 26.59 17.34 -0.70
CA ASN A 45 25.42 17.02 -1.51
C ASN A 45 24.71 15.76 -1.01
N LEU A 46 25.37 14.95 -0.17
CA LEU A 46 24.70 13.85 0.52
C LEU A 46 23.59 14.34 1.45
N ASP A 47 23.74 15.52 2.07
CA ASP A 47 22.70 16.06 2.94
C ASP A 47 21.42 16.36 2.16
N GLU A 48 21.56 16.92 0.95
CA GLU A 48 20.45 17.16 0.03
C GLU A 48 19.80 15.83 -0.42
N GLN A 49 20.60 14.81 -0.73
CA GLN A 49 20.09 13.48 -1.08
C GLN A 49 19.35 12.83 0.10
N ILE A 50 19.88 12.95 1.33
CA ILE A 50 19.21 12.45 2.53
C ILE A 50 17.89 13.19 2.75
N ALA A 51 17.86 14.50 2.56
CA ALA A 51 16.64 15.31 2.68
C ALA A 51 15.58 14.91 1.64
N SER A 52 15.98 14.68 0.38
CA SER A 52 15.09 14.16 -0.66
C SER A 52 14.50 12.80 -0.29
N LEU A 53 15.34 11.85 0.15
CA LEU A 53 14.89 10.53 0.59
C LEU A 53 13.95 10.60 1.80
N GLN A 54 14.19 11.52 2.73
CA GLN A 54 13.28 11.77 3.84
C GLN A 54 11.92 12.29 3.37
N GLN A 55 11.91 13.19 2.39
CA GLN A 55 10.67 13.69 1.79
C GLN A 55 9.92 12.56 1.06
N GLU A 56 10.59 11.77 0.24
CA GLU A 56 9.97 10.64 -0.47
C GLU A 56 9.38 9.60 0.51
N LEU A 57 10.11 9.30 1.59
CA LEU A 57 9.60 8.41 2.64
C LEU A 57 8.42 9.02 3.41
N GLN A 58 8.40 10.35 3.57
CA GLN A 58 7.29 11.06 4.20
C GLN A 58 6.07 11.06 3.29
N GLU A 59 6.22 11.31 1.99
CA GLU A 59 5.15 11.20 0.99
C GLU A 59 4.61 9.77 0.90
N LEU A 60 5.47 8.76 0.95
CA LEU A 60 5.05 7.36 1.01
C LEU A 60 4.27 7.06 2.29
N ARG A 61 4.73 7.58 3.44
CA ARG A 61 4.01 7.48 4.71
C ARG A 61 2.64 8.15 4.61
N ASP A 62 2.56 9.33 4.01
CA ASP A 62 1.31 10.07 3.88
C ASP A 62 0.37 9.37 2.90
N LYS A 63 0.86 8.74 1.83
CA LYS A 63 0.06 7.84 0.96
C LYS A 63 -0.48 6.64 1.73
N VAL A 64 0.36 5.96 2.50
CA VAL A 64 -0.07 4.83 3.36
C VAL A 64 -1.10 5.30 4.38
N ARG A 65 -0.89 6.48 4.98
CA ARG A 65 -1.86 7.07 5.89
C ARG A 65 -3.13 7.48 5.18
N SER A 66 -3.10 8.05 3.99
CA SER A 66 -4.32 8.37 3.24
C SER A 66 -5.10 7.11 2.88
N VAL A 67 -4.44 6.01 2.54
CA VAL A 67 -5.12 4.71 2.36
C VAL A 67 -5.70 4.22 3.70
N ALA A 68 -4.96 4.35 4.79
CA ALA A 68 -5.45 3.98 6.13
C ALA A 68 -6.58 4.91 6.63
N SER A 69 -6.53 6.21 6.35
CA SER A 69 -7.49 7.22 6.81
C SER A 69 -8.71 7.29 5.88
N MET A 70 -8.60 6.92 4.61
CA MET A 70 -9.76 6.52 3.81
C MET A 70 -10.44 5.26 4.37
N SER A 71 -9.73 4.46 5.18
CA SER A 71 -10.31 3.37 5.98
C SER A 71 -10.84 3.83 7.35
N GLU A 72 -10.46 5.02 7.84
CA GLU A 72 -10.90 5.57 9.14
C GLU A 72 -12.03 6.62 9.01
N GLU A 73 -12.12 7.32 7.88
CA GLU A 73 -13.17 8.31 7.56
C GLU A 73 -14.25 7.74 6.64
N GLY A 74 -13.99 6.61 5.97
CA GLY A 74 -14.99 5.78 5.32
C GLY A 74 -15.63 4.85 6.34
N VAL A 75 -16.95 4.90 6.46
CA VAL A 75 -17.82 4.04 7.29
C VAL A 75 -17.12 2.74 7.72
N SER A 76 -16.46 2.74 8.89
CA SER A 76 -15.94 1.51 9.47
C SER A 76 -17.14 0.69 9.93
N LEU A 77 -17.53 -0.26 9.10
CA LEU A 77 -18.59 -1.19 9.42
C LEU A 77 -17.99 -2.30 10.30
N ASP A 78 -18.03 -2.08 11.61
CA ASP A 78 -17.62 -3.09 12.59
C ASP A 78 -18.69 -4.19 12.68
N PHE A 79 -18.50 -5.25 11.89
CA PHE A 79 -19.36 -6.43 11.95
C PHE A 79 -18.73 -7.49 12.86
N PRO A 80 -19.50 -8.01 13.84
CA PRO A 80 -19.05 -9.16 14.63
C PRO A 80 -18.58 -10.33 13.77
N SER A 81 -17.61 -11.08 14.27
CA SER A 81 -17.20 -12.32 13.60
C SER A 81 -18.39 -13.28 13.51
N GLY A 82 -18.68 -13.76 12.30
CA GLY A 82 -19.83 -14.64 12.02
C GLY A 82 -21.11 -13.93 11.58
N THR A 83 -21.09 -12.60 11.37
CA THR A 83 -22.18 -11.92 10.67
C THR A 83 -22.36 -12.50 9.26
N PRO A 84 -23.58 -12.85 8.84
CA PRO A 84 -23.84 -13.38 7.50
C PRO A 84 -23.44 -12.41 6.38
N ALA A 85 -22.87 -12.95 5.29
CA ALA A 85 -22.45 -12.19 4.12
C ALA A 85 -23.58 -11.34 3.49
N GLU A 86 -24.82 -11.84 3.50
CA GLU A 86 -26.00 -11.13 3.01
C GLU A 86 -26.26 -9.85 3.82
N GLU A 87 -26.17 -9.92 5.15
CA GLU A 87 -26.42 -8.78 6.04
C GLU A 87 -25.34 -7.70 5.87
N ILE A 88 -24.08 -8.12 5.71
CA ILE A 88 -22.97 -7.22 5.41
C ILE A 88 -23.20 -6.54 4.05
N TRP A 89 -23.62 -7.31 3.04
CA TRP A 89 -23.88 -6.80 1.70
C TRP A 89 -25.04 -5.80 1.66
N GLU A 90 -26.14 -6.06 2.37
CA GLU A 90 -27.27 -5.13 2.49
C GLU A 90 -26.81 -3.78 3.07
N LYS A 91 -25.96 -3.82 4.10
CA LYS A 91 -25.39 -2.61 4.71
C LYS A 91 -24.44 -1.86 3.79
N LEU A 92 -23.63 -2.56 3.00
CA LEU A 92 -22.82 -1.92 1.97
C LEU A 92 -23.71 -1.27 0.89
N CYS A 93 -24.84 -1.87 0.54
CA CYS A 93 -25.77 -1.31 -0.44
C CYS A 93 -26.47 -0.02 0.02
N GLU A 94 -26.58 0.23 1.33
CA GLU A 94 -27.09 1.49 1.89
C GLU A 94 -26.16 2.68 1.61
N ILE A 95 -24.89 2.42 1.27
CA ILE A 95 -23.91 3.46 0.96
C ILE A 95 -24.16 4.03 -0.43
N SER A 96 -24.62 5.29 -0.47
CA SER A 96 -24.96 6.00 -1.71
C SER A 96 -23.74 6.46 -2.51
N ASP A 97 -22.64 6.77 -1.83
CA ASP A 97 -21.40 7.19 -2.46
C ASP A 97 -20.55 5.99 -2.89
N GLU A 98 -20.00 6.04 -4.10
CA GLU A 98 -19.24 4.91 -4.66
C GLU A 98 -17.87 4.73 -4.01
N GLU A 99 -17.14 5.82 -3.74
CA GLU A 99 -15.84 5.74 -3.08
C GLU A 99 -15.99 5.24 -1.64
N SER A 100 -17.03 5.68 -0.95
CA SER A 100 -17.39 5.20 0.39
C SER A 100 -17.81 3.73 0.40
N PHE A 101 -18.46 3.24 -0.67
CA PHE A 101 -18.79 1.82 -0.83
C PHE A 101 -17.52 0.98 -1.01
N VAL A 102 -16.59 1.44 -1.85
CA VAL A 102 -15.28 0.80 -2.05
C VAL A 102 -14.49 0.74 -0.74
N ALA A 103 -14.40 1.87 -0.04
CA ALA A 103 -13.74 1.94 1.26
C ALA A 103 -14.41 1.03 2.31
N GLY A 104 -15.75 1.05 2.38
CA GLY A 104 -16.52 0.20 3.30
C GLY A 104 -16.28 -1.29 3.07
N PHE A 105 -16.31 -1.75 1.82
CA PHE A 105 -16.00 -3.16 1.50
C PHE A 105 -14.54 -3.49 1.80
N ASN A 106 -13.58 -2.65 1.41
CA ASN A 106 -12.15 -2.89 1.63
C ASN A 106 -11.76 -2.83 3.12
N SER A 107 -12.55 -2.16 3.96
CA SER A 107 -12.35 -2.12 5.42
C SER A 107 -12.68 -3.44 6.14
N LEU A 108 -13.46 -4.32 5.50
CA LEU A 108 -13.82 -5.61 6.07
C LEU A 108 -12.58 -6.51 6.20
N PRO A 109 -12.51 -7.38 7.23
CA PRO A 109 -11.53 -8.45 7.34
C PRO A 109 -11.53 -9.36 6.11
N ASP A 110 -10.35 -9.90 5.76
CA ASP A 110 -10.15 -10.72 4.55
C ASP A 110 -11.19 -11.86 4.41
N VAL A 111 -11.50 -12.54 5.51
CA VAL A 111 -12.48 -13.64 5.53
C VAL A 111 -13.88 -13.15 5.17
N GLN A 112 -14.32 -12.02 5.75
CA GLN A 112 -15.64 -11.43 5.47
C GLN A 112 -15.71 -10.87 4.05
N ARG A 113 -14.64 -10.25 3.53
CA ARG A 113 -14.61 -9.81 2.11
C ARG A 113 -14.82 -10.97 1.16
N MET A 114 -14.16 -12.10 1.42
CA MET A 114 -14.29 -13.29 0.59
C MET A 114 -15.71 -13.87 0.63
N GLU A 115 -16.31 -13.98 1.81
CA GLU A 115 -17.68 -14.47 1.97
C GLU A 115 -18.70 -13.55 1.29
N VAL A 116 -18.53 -12.23 1.42
CA VAL A 116 -19.38 -11.23 0.75
C VAL A 116 -19.18 -11.27 -0.77
N ALA A 117 -17.94 -11.37 -1.25
CA ALA A 117 -17.66 -11.49 -2.68
C ALA A 117 -18.31 -12.74 -3.28
N GLU A 118 -18.20 -13.88 -2.60
CA GLU A 118 -18.88 -15.12 -3.01
C GLU A 118 -20.39 -14.91 -3.07
N HIS A 119 -21.00 -14.34 -2.02
CA HIS A 119 -22.43 -14.03 -1.99
C HIS A 119 -22.86 -13.15 -3.17
N VAL A 120 -22.14 -12.07 -3.46
CA VAL A 120 -22.48 -11.15 -4.56
C VAL A 120 -22.39 -11.85 -5.91
N LEU A 121 -21.32 -12.60 -6.16
CA LEU A 121 -21.07 -13.25 -7.44
C LEU A 121 -22.03 -14.43 -7.71
N THR A 122 -22.60 -15.03 -6.66
CA THR A 122 -23.44 -16.23 -6.78
C THR A 122 -24.94 -15.96 -6.57
N HIS A 123 -25.31 -14.99 -5.73
CA HIS A 123 -26.69 -14.74 -5.32
C HIS A 123 -27.24 -13.38 -5.78
N CYS A 124 -26.38 -12.40 -6.12
CA CYS A 124 -26.83 -11.07 -6.53
C CYS A 124 -26.87 -10.90 -8.04
N ASN A 125 -27.73 -10.00 -8.53
CA ASN A 125 -27.75 -9.62 -9.94
C ASN A 125 -26.61 -8.64 -10.26
N ILE A 126 -25.46 -9.19 -10.64
CA ILE A 126 -24.24 -8.45 -10.98
C ILE A 126 -24.36 -7.50 -12.17
N PHE A 127 -25.49 -7.46 -12.88
CA PHE A 127 -25.71 -6.53 -14.00
C PHE A 127 -26.47 -5.26 -13.59
N SER A 128 -26.82 -5.11 -12.31
CA SER A 128 -27.59 -3.95 -11.84
C SER A 128 -27.20 -3.49 -10.44
N GLY A 129 -27.41 -2.19 -10.16
CA GLY A 129 -27.19 -1.60 -8.84
C GLY A 129 -25.75 -1.72 -8.35
N ARG A 130 -25.58 -1.90 -7.04
CA ARG A 130 -24.25 -2.03 -6.41
C ARG A 130 -23.50 -3.29 -6.80
N ALA A 131 -24.19 -4.36 -7.17
CA ALA A 131 -23.55 -5.58 -7.66
C ALA A 131 -22.87 -5.37 -9.02
N ALA A 132 -23.36 -4.45 -9.86
CA ALA A 132 -22.68 -4.06 -11.09
C ALA A 132 -21.39 -3.28 -10.82
N VAL A 133 -21.43 -2.33 -9.89
CA VAL A 133 -20.23 -1.58 -9.46
C VAL A 133 -19.20 -2.54 -8.87
N PHE A 134 -19.64 -3.45 -8.00
CA PHE A 134 -18.81 -4.49 -7.43
C PHE A 134 -18.14 -5.34 -8.51
N SER A 135 -18.92 -5.94 -9.42
CA SER A 135 -18.35 -6.83 -10.45
C SER A 135 -17.39 -6.13 -11.41
N ALA A 136 -17.57 -4.83 -11.66
CA ALA A 136 -16.67 -4.04 -12.51
C ALA A 136 -15.33 -3.72 -11.86
N ARG A 137 -15.28 -3.64 -10.52
CA ARG A 137 -14.10 -3.20 -9.74
C ARG A 137 -13.45 -4.29 -8.92
N TYR A 138 -14.13 -5.42 -8.72
CA TYR A 138 -13.62 -6.50 -7.90
C TYR A 138 -12.45 -7.20 -8.57
N ASN A 139 -11.31 -7.17 -7.89
CA ASN A 139 -10.12 -7.89 -8.28
C ASN A 139 -10.09 -9.24 -7.55
N SER A 140 -10.25 -10.32 -8.31
CA SER A 140 -10.28 -11.69 -7.77
C SER A 140 -8.94 -12.19 -7.23
N GLU A 141 -7.82 -11.58 -7.62
CA GLU A 141 -6.49 -11.96 -7.13
C GLU A 141 -6.17 -11.32 -5.78
N SER A 142 -6.55 -10.04 -5.60
CA SER A 142 -6.29 -9.28 -4.36
C SER A 142 -7.45 -9.29 -3.36
N GLY A 143 -8.67 -9.62 -3.80
CA GLY A 143 -9.86 -9.68 -2.94
C GLY A 143 -10.34 -8.31 -2.46
N VAL A 144 -10.10 -7.26 -3.25
CA VAL A 144 -10.48 -5.87 -2.99
C VAL A 144 -11.15 -5.23 -4.21
N LEU A 145 -11.78 -4.08 -4.01
CA LEU A 145 -12.34 -3.24 -5.08
C LEU A 145 -11.33 -2.16 -5.52
N GLU A 146 -11.14 -2.00 -6.84
CA GLU A 146 -10.23 -1.04 -7.51
C GLU A 146 -10.97 0.01 -8.37
#